data_AF-A0A966X462-F1
#
_entry.id   AF-A0A966X462-F1
#
_cell.length_a   1.000
_cell.length_b   1.000
_cell.length_c   1.000
_cell.angle_alpha   90.00
_cell.angle_beta   90.00
_cell.angle_gamma   90.00
#
_symmetry.space_group_name_H-M   'P 1'
#
loop_
_entity.id
_entity.type
_entity.pdbx_description
1 polymer ?
#
loop_
_entity_poly.entity_id
_entity_poly.type
_entity_poly.pdbx_seq_one_letter_code
_entity_poly.pdbx_strand_id
1 'polypeptide(L)'
;MALTLKANQWWRNLRGGTCTAVIRGERVACTIHIIDEDVSSIEQNLRALINHNPLDAPFAGVRLNWRLKPNEDDLRTAAQRHVVLRLESSGSSANTTPGG
;
A
#
# COMPACT_ATOMS: atom_id res chain seq x y z
N MET A 1 0.02 0.31 -4.87
CA MET A 1 0.34 0.54 -3.45
C MET A 1 1.18 -0.62 -2.95
N ALA A 2 2.14 -0.37 -2.07
CA ALA A 2 2.92 -1.39 -1.38
C ALA A 2 2.84 -1.19 0.15
N LEU A 3 3.07 -2.26 0.89
CA LEU A 3 3.08 -2.30 2.35
C LEU A 3 4.40 -2.91 2.83
N THR A 4 4.94 -2.37 3.92
CA THR A 4 6.18 -2.88 4.50
C THR A 4 6.22 -2.66 6.00
N LEU A 5 7.06 -3.40 6.74
CA LEU A 5 7.22 -3.19 8.17
C LEU A 5 7.96 -1.87 8.45
N LYS A 6 7.54 -1.16 9.50
CA LYS A 6 8.22 0.04 10.02
C LYS A 6 9.69 -0.23 10.36
N ALA A 7 10.00 -1.46 10.76
CA ALA A 7 11.34 -1.92 11.08
C ALA A 7 12.28 -1.98 9.86
N ASN A 8 11.74 -2.10 8.65
CA ASN A 8 12.56 -2.10 7.44
C ASN A 8 13.18 -0.70 7.25
N GLN A 9 14.46 -0.62 6.91
CA GLN A 9 15.14 0.68 6.82
C GLN A 9 14.95 1.36 5.44
N TRP A 10 14.76 0.57 4.39
CA TRP A 10 14.80 1.05 3.00
C TRP A 10 13.73 2.09 2.66
N TRP A 11 12.53 1.99 3.25
CA TRP A 11 11.41 2.89 2.89
C TRP A 11 11.68 4.33 3.32
N ARG A 12 12.54 4.55 4.33
CA ARG A 12 12.91 5.89 4.79
C ARG A 12 13.66 6.66 3.72
N ASN A 13 14.43 5.97 2.88
CA ASN A 13 15.15 6.56 1.76
C ASN A 13 14.22 7.08 0.65
N LEU A 14 12.95 6.71 0.70
CA LEU A 14 11.93 7.10 -0.28
C LEU A 14 11.06 8.28 0.20
N ARG A 15 11.26 8.77 1.44
CA ARG A 15 10.48 9.89 1.97
C ARG A 15 10.70 11.16 1.14
N GLY A 16 9.60 11.78 0.71
CA GLY A 16 9.61 13.06 -0.01
C GLY A 16 10.30 13.01 -1.38
N GLY A 17 10.50 11.81 -1.93
CA GLY A 17 11.28 11.60 -3.14
C GLY A 17 10.45 11.12 -4.34
N THR A 18 11.10 11.18 -5.49
CA THR A 18 10.68 10.47 -6.71
C THR A 18 11.48 9.17 -6.83
N CYS A 19 10.88 8.12 -7.37
CA CYS A 19 11.63 6.94 -7.80
C CYS A 19 11.27 6.55 -9.23
N THR A 20 12.09 5.67 -9.80
CA THR A 20 11.74 4.92 -10.99
C THR A 20 11.28 3.53 -10.54
N ALA A 21 10.02 3.21 -10.77
CA ALA A 21 9.47 1.87 -10.54
C ALA A 21 9.53 1.04 -11.83
N VAL A 22 9.77 -0.26 -11.73
CA VAL A 22 9.58 -1.18 -12.85
C VAL A 22 8.21 -1.83 -12.72
N ILE A 23 7.29 -1.46 -13.59
CA ILE A 23 5.90 -1.95 -13.58
C ILE A 23 5.68 -2.69 -14.90
N ARG A 24 5.43 -4.00 -14.83
CA ARG A 24 5.22 -4.87 -16.01
C ARG A 24 6.36 -4.78 -17.06
N GLY A 25 7.60 -4.58 -16.59
CA GLY A 25 8.78 -4.45 -17.45
C GLY A 25 9.11 -3.02 -17.89
N GLU A 26 8.21 -2.05 -17.67
CA GLU A 26 8.43 -0.65 -18.03
C GLU A 26 8.97 0.17 -16.86
N ARG A 27 9.89 1.08 -17.14
CA ARG A 27 10.42 2.04 -16.16
C ARG A 27 9.49 3.26 -16.11
N VAL A 28 8.83 3.44 -14.98
CA VAL A 28 7.87 4.52 -14.75
C VAL A 28 8.42 5.45 -13.68
N ALA A 29 8.50 6.75 -14.00
CA ALA A 29 8.82 7.77 -13.00
C ALA A 29 7.61 7.97 -12.09
N CYS A 30 7.82 7.86 -10.78
CA CYS A 30 6.77 7.95 -9.78
C CYS A 30 7.12 8.94 -8.69
N THR A 31 6.11 9.65 -8.21
CA THR A 31 6.14 10.33 -6.91
C THR A 31 5.72 9.33 -5.83
N ILE A 32 6.40 9.36 -4.68
CA ILE A 32 6.13 8.44 -3.58
C ILE A 32 5.51 9.20 -2.41
N HIS A 33 4.35 8.73 -1.98
CA HIS A 33 3.71 9.18 -0.75
C HIS A 33 3.78 8.08 0.30
N ILE A 34 4.24 8.44 1.49
CA ILE A 34 4.44 7.52 2.60
C ILE A 34 3.44 7.85 3.70
N ILE A 35 2.74 6.82 4.19
CA ILE A 35 1.83 6.90 5.34
C ILE A 35 2.38 5.96 6.42
N ASP A 36 2.97 6.52 7.47
CA ASP A 36 3.59 5.76 8.56
C ASP A 36 3.11 6.16 9.97
N GLU A 37 2.45 7.30 10.10
CA GLU A 37 1.93 7.81 11.38
C GLU A 37 0.40 7.66 11.51
N ASP A 38 -0.34 7.71 10.40
CA ASP A 38 -1.80 7.54 10.41
C ASP A 38 -2.20 6.06 10.44
N VAL A 39 -2.31 5.53 11.65
CA VAL A 39 -2.69 4.13 11.90
C VAL A 39 -4.06 3.79 11.30
N SER A 40 -5.03 4.71 11.30
CA SER A 40 -6.36 4.44 10.74
C SER A 40 -6.29 4.27 9.24
N SER A 41 -5.57 5.17 8.55
CA SER A 41 -5.31 5.03 7.11
C SER A 41 -4.56 3.73 6.82
N ILE A 42 -3.54 3.37 7.59
CA ILE A 42 -2.78 2.12 7.37
C ILE A 42 -3.70 0.90 7.51
N GLU A 43 -4.57 0.86 8.53
CA GLU A 43 -5.54 -0.22 8.72
C GLU A 43 -6.49 -0.37 7.52
N GLN A 44 -7.03 0.75 7.02
CA GLN A 44 -7.90 0.77 5.85
C GLN A 44 -7.19 0.23 4.60
N ASN A 45 -5.93 0.64 4.38
CA ASN A 45 -5.12 0.17 3.26
C ASN A 45 -4.77 -1.33 3.39
N LEU A 46 -4.45 -1.81 4.59
CA LEU A 46 -4.25 -3.24 4.88
C LEU A 46 -5.50 -4.06 4.56
N ARG A 47 -6.67 -3.60 5.02
CA ARG A 47 -7.95 -4.23 4.72
C ARG A 47 -8.23 -4.27 3.22
N ALA A 48 -7.99 -3.17 2.51
CA ALA A 48 -8.17 -3.10 1.07
C ALA A 48 -7.23 -4.07 0.32
N LEU A 49 -5.95 -4.15 0.72
CA LEU A 49 -4.98 -5.10 0.17
C LEU A 49 -5.48 -6.54 0.32
N ILE A 50 -5.83 -6.95 1.54
CA ILE A 50 -6.27 -8.32 1.84
C ILE A 50 -7.59 -8.66 1.14
N ASN A 51 -8.53 -7.72 1.06
CA ASN A 51 -9.79 -7.94 0.34
C ASN A 51 -9.57 -8.10 -1.17
N HIS A 52 -8.58 -7.41 -1.74
CA HIS A 52 -8.22 -7.54 -3.15
C HIS A 52 -7.48 -8.86 -3.42
N ASN A 53 -6.57 -9.25 -2.52
CA ASN A 53 -5.81 -10.49 -2.61
C ASN A 53 -5.60 -11.12 -1.22
N PRO A 54 -6.45 -12.09 -0.83
CA PRO A 54 -6.36 -12.72 0.50
C PRO A 54 -5.01 -13.40 0.79
N LEU A 55 -4.25 -13.77 -0.24
CA LEU A 55 -2.92 -14.36 -0.08
C LEU A 55 -1.90 -13.41 0.58
N ASP A 56 -2.17 -12.10 0.58
CA ASP A 56 -1.30 -11.11 1.20
C ASP A 56 -1.44 -11.06 2.74
N ALA A 57 -2.52 -11.62 3.29
CA ALA A 57 -2.83 -11.58 4.72
C ALA A 57 -1.73 -12.15 5.64
N PRO A 58 -1.17 -13.36 5.41
CA PRO A 58 -0.10 -13.88 6.25
C PRO A 58 1.16 -13.01 6.22
N PHE A 59 1.48 -12.39 5.09
CA PHE A 59 2.64 -11.49 4.97
C PHE A 59 2.43 -10.17 5.73
N ALA A 60 1.18 -9.74 5.87
CA ALA A 60 0.80 -8.61 6.72
C ALA A 60 0.68 -8.99 8.22
N GLY A 61 0.82 -10.28 8.56
CA GLY A 61 0.61 -10.78 9.92
C GLY A 61 -0.87 -10.79 10.34
N VAL A 62 -1.79 -10.93 9.38
CA VAL A 62 -3.24 -10.92 9.60
C VAL A 62 -3.84 -12.29 9.33
N ARG A 63 -4.54 -12.88 10.30
CA ARG A 63 -5.28 -14.13 10.08
C ARG A 63 -6.57 -13.86 9.33
N LEU A 64 -6.99 -14.86 8.56
CA LEU A 64 -8.29 -14.86 7.88
C LEU A 64 -9.26 -15.79 8.59
N ASN A 65 -10.54 -15.42 8.58
CA ASN A 65 -11.62 -16.34 8.95
C ASN A 65 -12.00 -17.26 7.77
N TRP A 66 -12.95 -18.16 8.00
CA TRP A 66 -13.44 -19.12 6.99
C TRP A 66 -14.07 -18.46 5.75
N ARG A 67 -14.47 -17.18 5.83
CA ARG A 67 -14.98 -16.36 4.71
C ARG A 67 -13.88 -15.56 4.01
N LEU A 68 -12.61 -15.85 4.29
CA LEU A 68 -11.45 -15.10 3.80
C LEU A 68 -11.49 -13.61 4.18
N LYS A 69 -12.14 -13.27 5.30
CA LYS A 69 -12.14 -11.91 5.85
C LYS A 69 -11.06 -11.77 6.92
N PRO A 70 -10.36 -10.63 6.95
CA PRO A 70 -9.30 -10.40 7.93
C PRO A 70 -9.87 -10.36 9.36
N ASN A 71 -9.10 -10.88 10.30
CA ASN A 71 -9.35 -10.67 11.72
C ASN A 71 -9.09 -9.20 12.10
N GLU A 72 -10.02 -8.61 12.84
CA GLU A 72 -10.01 -7.18 13.18
C GLU A 72 -8.91 -6.78 14.16
N ASP A 73 -8.60 -7.63 15.14
CA ASP A 73 -7.54 -7.35 16.12
C ASP A 73 -6.14 -7.49 15.50
N ASP A 74 -5.98 -8.47 14.62
CA ASP A 74 -4.76 -8.62 13.85
C ASP A 74 -4.57 -7.43 12.89
N LEU A 75 -5.64 -6.93 12.24
CA LEU A 75 -5.57 -5.72 11.42
C LEU A 75 -5.10 -4.50 12.21
N ARG A 76 -5.69 -4.28 13.40
CA ARG A 76 -5.31 -3.17 14.29
C ARG A 76 -3.84 -3.27 14.71
N THR A 77 -3.39 -4.49 15.03
CA THR A 77 -1.99 -4.76 15.40
C THR A 77 -1.05 -4.55 14.21
N ALA A 78 -1.42 -5.05 13.03
CA ALA A 78 -0.64 -4.90 11.81
C ALA A 78 -0.52 -3.43 11.41
N ALA A 79 -1.58 -2.63 11.55
CA ALA A 79 -1.58 -1.21 11.22
C ALA A 79 -0.57 -0.40 12.03
N GLN A 80 -0.31 -0.78 13.28
CA GLN A 80 0.70 -0.13 14.11
C GLN A 80 2.13 -0.44 13.65
N ARG A 81 2.33 -1.58 12.98
CA ARG A 81 3.65 -2.13 12.60
C ARG A 81 4.04 -1.84 11.16
N HIS A 82 3.10 -1.45 10.30
CA HIS A 82 3.33 -1.28 8.87
C HIS A 82 3.41 0.20 8.46
N VAL A 83 3.98 0.39 7.27
CA VAL A 83 4.03 1.64 6.51
C VAL A 83 3.40 1.37 5.16
N VAL A 84 2.61 2.31 4.66
CA VAL A 84 2.03 2.27 3.31
C VAL A 84 2.86 3.16 2.39
N LEU A 85 3.21 2.62 1.22
CA LEU A 85 3.82 3.35 0.13
C LEU A 85 2.82 3.45 -1.04
N ARG A 86 2.46 4.68 -1.41
CA ARG A 86 1.67 4.97 -2.60
C ARG A 86 2.58 5.55 -3.67
N LEU A 87 2.59 4.90 -4.83
CA LEU A 87 3.31 5.38 -6.00
C LEU A 87 2.29 6.02 -6.93
N GLU A 88 2.57 7.25 -7.35
CA GLU A 88 1.79 7.97 -8.35
C GLU A 88 2.68 8.16 -9.57
N SER A 89 2.26 7.61 -10.71
CA SER A 89 2.98 7.82 -11.97
C SER A 89 2.95 9.30 -12.33
N SER A 90 4.11 9.87 -12.64
CA SER A 90 4.23 11.25 -13.12
C SER A 90 3.69 11.43 -14.54
N GLY A 91 3.14 10.38 -15.15
CA GLY A 91 2.50 10.40 -16.46
C GLY A 91 1.23 9.56 -16.48
N SER A 92 0.08 10.22 -16.23
CA SER A 92 -1.15 10.08 -17.00
C SER A 92 -2.11 11.17 -16.53
N SER A 93 -2.18 12.27 -17.28
CA SER A 93 -3.31 13.18 -17.19
C SER A 93 -4.58 12.36 -17.37
N ALA A 94 -5.50 12.48 -16.41
CA ALA A 94 -6.86 11.99 -16.55
C ALA A 94 -7.46 12.56 -17.85
N ASN A 95 -7.51 11.74 -18.90
CA ASN A 95 -8.29 12.06 -20.09
C ASN A 95 -9.73 11.64 -19.80
N THR A 96 -10.50 12.52 -19.14
CA THR A 96 -11.96 12.42 -19.08
C THR A 96 -12.53 13.56 -19.90
N THR A 97 -12.63 13.34 -21.21
CA THR A 97 -13.54 14.08 -22.08
C THR A 97 -14.97 13.72 -21.68
N PRO A 98 -15.84 14.65 -21.29
CA PRO A 98 -17.28 14.42 -21.31
C PRO A 98 -17.72 14.52 -22.77
N GLY A 99 -18.15 13.40 -23.35
CA GLY A 99 -18.76 13.40 -24.68
C GLY A 99 -20.19 13.94 -24.62
N GLY A 100 -20.43 14.98 -25.43
CA GLY A 100 -21.63 15.24 -26.25
C GLY A 100 -23.00 15.19 -25.59
#